data_AF-A0A401MKL9-F1
#
_entry.id   AF-A0A401MKL9-F1
#
_cell.length_a   1.000
_cell.length_b   1.000
_cell.length_c   1.000
_cell.angle_alpha   90.00
_cell.angle_beta   90.00
_cell.angle_gamma   90.00
#
_symmetry.space_group_name_H-M   'P 1'
#
loop_
_entity.id
_entity.type
_entity.pdbx_description
1 polymer ?
#
loop_
_entity_poly.entity_id
_entity_poly.type
_entity_poly.pdbx_seq_one_letter_code
_entity_poly.pdbx_strand_id
1 'polypeptide(L)'
;MPLDWAEVVKRYENGAELPSMPGARTLQVTGADEEFIYVSHRLWTDKLTRAYIEKAVALLESGRMTRNYGDIIDYYRTYIADERPTTAATVLKDLGYVE
;
A
#
# COMPACT_ATOMS: atom_id res chain seq x y z
N MET A 1 -2.19 15.73 3.92
CA MET A 1 -3.56 15.75 3.36
C MET A 1 -4.18 14.37 3.56
N PRO A 2 -5.44 14.21 3.97
CA PRO A 2 -6.03 12.88 4.11
C PRO A 2 -6.06 12.19 2.74
N LEU A 3 -5.82 10.88 2.72
CA LEU A 3 -5.93 10.06 1.52
C LEU A 3 -7.37 10.11 1.01
N ASP A 4 -7.59 10.50 -0.24
CA ASP A 4 -8.90 10.40 -0.86
C ASP A 4 -9.15 8.94 -1.27
N TRP A 5 -9.87 8.22 -0.41
CA TRP A 5 -10.17 6.81 -0.66
C TRP A 5 -11.01 6.60 -1.91
N ALA A 6 -11.87 7.55 -2.29
CA ALA A 6 -12.67 7.42 -3.51
C ALA A 6 -11.77 7.46 -4.75
N GLU A 7 -10.70 8.25 -4.72
CA GLU A 7 -9.68 8.24 -5.78
C GLU A 7 -8.92 6.90 -5.82
N VAL A 8 -8.59 6.33 -4.66
CA VAL A 8 -7.94 5.01 -4.57
C VAL A 8 -8.82 3.92 -5.17
N VAL A 9 -10.10 3.89 -4.82
CA VAL A 9 -11.07 2.94 -5.37
C VAL A 9 -11.16 3.09 -6.87
N LYS A 10 -11.35 4.32 -7.37
CA LYS A 10 -11.43 4.61 -8.80
C LYS A 10 -10.13 4.23 -9.55
N ARG A 11 -8.97 4.41 -8.93
CA ARG A 11 -7.67 4.03 -9.52
C ARG A 11 -7.55 2.52 -9.69
N TYR A 12 -8.05 1.75 -8.72
CA TYR A 12 -7.90 0.30 -8.67
C TYR A 12 -9.14 -0.50 -9.06
N GLU A 13 -10.25 0.14 -9.42
CA GLU A 13 -11.53 -0.52 -9.77
C GLU A 13 -11.39 -1.50 -10.95
N ASN A 14 -10.51 -1.19 -11.90
CA ASN A 14 -10.24 -2.04 -13.08
C ASN A 14 -9.00 -2.94 -12.90
N GLY A 15 -8.45 -2.97 -11.69
CA GLY A 15 -7.17 -3.58 -11.38
C GLY A 15 -5.96 -2.76 -11.87
N ALA A 16 -4.80 -3.06 -11.31
CA ALA A 16 -3.53 -2.42 -11.68
C ALA A 16 -2.37 -3.40 -11.50
N GLU A 17 -1.33 -3.26 -12.32
CA GLU A 17 -0.07 -3.99 -12.12
C GLU A 17 0.97 -3.03 -11.53
N LEU A 18 1.41 -3.35 -10.32
CA LEU A 18 2.39 -2.56 -9.60
C LEU A 18 3.77 -3.23 -9.71
N PRO A 19 4.79 -2.51 -10.20
CA PRO A 19 6.16 -3.01 -10.17
C PRO A 19 6.57 -3.14 -8.71
N SER A 20 6.72 -4.39 -8.26
CA SER A 20 7.22 -4.65 -6.91
C SER A 20 8.74 -4.40 -6.86
N MET A 21 9.36 -4.57 -5.68
CA MET A 21 10.78 -4.33 -5.45
C MET A 21 11.71 -4.87 -6.56
N PRO A 22 12.90 -4.28 -6.74
CA PRO A 22 13.94 -4.87 -7.58
C PRO A 22 14.20 -6.33 -7.18
N GLY A 23 13.87 -7.27 -8.08
CA GLY A 23 14.00 -8.72 -7.85
C GLY A 23 12.73 -9.43 -7.36
N ALA A 24 11.67 -8.70 -7.01
CA ALA A 24 10.36 -9.26 -6.70
C ALA A 24 9.41 -9.09 -7.90
N ARG A 25 8.56 -10.10 -8.13
CA ARG A 25 7.63 -10.14 -9.27
C ARG A 25 6.47 -9.16 -9.09
N THR A 26 5.90 -8.69 -10.19
CA THR A 26 4.78 -7.73 -10.25
C THR A 26 3.66 -8.10 -9.27
N LEU A 27 3.23 -7.13 -8.47
CA LEU A 27 2.05 -7.24 -7.61
C LEU A 27 0.84 -6.83 -8.44
N GLN A 28 -0.22 -7.62 -8.44
CA GLN A 28 -1.44 -7.26 -9.14
C GLN A 28 -2.47 -6.77 -8.12
N VAL A 29 -3.01 -5.58 -8.32
CA VAL A 29 -4.22 -5.12 -7.64
C VAL A 29 -5.39 -5.63 -8.48
N THR A 30 -6.29 -6.41 -7.87
CA THR A 30 -7.44 -7.00 -8.56
C THR A 30 -8.70 -6.16 -8.41
N GLY A 31 -8.72 -5.23 -7.47
CA GLY A 31 -9.85 -4.36 -7.19
C GLY A 31 -9.63 -3.56 -5.90
N ALA A 32 -10.50 -2.59 -5.65
CA ALA A 32 -10.61 -1.91 -4.37
C ALA A 32 -12.07 -1.59 -4.09
N ASP A 33 -12.45 -1.55 -2.82
CA ASP A 33 -13.77 -1.15 -2.34
C ASP A 33 -13.63 -0.12 -1.21
N GLU A 34 -14.72 0.18 -0.50
CA GLU A 34 -14.74 1.18 0.57
C GLU A 34 -13.88 0.84 1.80
N GLU A 35 -13.46 -0.41 1.95
CA GLU A 35 -12.74 -0.93 3.12
C GLU A 35 -11.38 -1.57 2.80
N PHE A 36 -11.18 -2.10 1.59
CA PHE A 36 -10.03 -2.91 1.23
C PHE A 36 -9.51 -2.62 -0.18
N ILE A 37 -8.20 -2.82 -0.35
CA ILE A 37 -7.56 -3.01 -1.66
C ILE A 37 -7.24 -4.49 -1.80
N TYR A 38 -7.79 -5.13 -2.82
CA TYR A 38 -7.57 -6.52 -3.11
C TYR A 38 -6.33 -6.69 -3.98
N VAL A 39 -5.41 -7.54 -3.52
CA VAL A 39 -4.17 -7.82 -4.22
C VAL A 39 -4.04 -9.30 -4.51
N SER A 40 -3.39 -9.60 -5.61
CA SER A 40 -3.02 -10.94 -6.00
C SER A 40 -1.57 -10.99 -6.45
N HIS A 41 -1.00 -12.15 -6.24
CA HIS A 41 0.27 -12.56 -6.78
C HIS A 41 0.12 -14.01 -7.26
N ARG A 42 1.03 -14.50 -8.09
CA ARG A 42 0.91 -15.80 -8.79
C ARG A 42 0.49 -17.00 -7.92
N LEU A 43 0.79 -16.98 -6.62
CA LEU A 43 0.55 -18.10 -5.70
C LEU A 43 -0.38 -17.75 -4.53
N TRP A 44 -0.81 -16.50 -4.41
CA TRP A 44 -1.59 -16.05 -3.25
C TRP A 44 -2.44 -14.83 -3.58
N THR A 45 -3.53 -14.67 -2.85
CA THR A 45 -4.37 -13.47 -2.85
C THR A 45 -4.42 -12.92 -1.43
N ASP A 46 -4.50 -11.61 -1.31
CA ASP A 46 -4.57 -10.93 -0.02
C ASP A 46 -5.31 -9.61 -0.15
N LYS A 47 -5.47 -8.91 0.97
CA LYS A 47 -6.12 -7.60 1.02
C LYS A 47 -5.38 -6.64 1.92
N LEU A 48 -5.41 -5.36 1.59
CA LEU A 48 -4.91 -4.28 2.42
C LEU A 48 -6.09 -3.50 2.98
N THR A 49 -6.11 -3.30 4.29
CA THR A 49 -7.19 -2.59 4.96
C THR A 49 -7.04 -1.08 4.80
N ARG A 50 -8.11 -0.38 4.43
CA ARG A 50 -8.20 1.08 4.35
C ARG A 50 -7.61 1.77 5.56
N ALA A 51 -8.03 1.34 6.76
CA ALA A 51 -7.56 1.92 8.01
C ALA A 51 -6.03 1.87 8.16
N TYR A 52 -5.36 0.83 7.64
CA TYR A 52 -3.90 0.72 7.68
C TYR A 52 -3.23 1.64 6.67
N ILE A 53 -3.78 1.75 5.46
CA ILE A 53 -3.27 2.67 4.44
C ILE A 53 -3.45 4.12 4.88
N GLU A 54 -4.62 4.51 5.36
CA GLU A 54 -4.88 5.85 5.89
C GLU A 54 -3.95 6.17 7.07
N LYS A 55 -3.74 5.21 7.98
CA LYS A 55 -2.79 5.37 9.09
C LYS A 55 -1.35 5.54 8.59
N ALA A 56 -0.94 4.79 7.58
CA ALA A 56 0.38 4.92 6.96
C ALA A 56 0.57 6.32 6.36
N VAL A 57 -0.40 6.80 5.59
CA VAL A 57 -0.39 8.15 5.01
C VAL A 57 -0.33 9.20 6.11
N ALA A 58 -1.13 9.07 7.17
CA ALA A 58 -1.10 10.01 8.30
C ALA A 58 0.28 10.05 8.98
N LEU A 59 0.93 8.89 9.15
CA LEU A 59 2.26 8.80 9.75
C LEU A 59 3.34 9.41 8.84
N LEU A 60 3.27 9.18 7.52
CA LEU A 60 4.15 9.78 6.53
C LEU A 60 4.03 11.31 6.50
N GLU A 61 2.80 11.83 6.52
CA GLU A 61 2.52 13.26 6.52
C GLU A 61 2.94 13.93 7.83
N SER A 62 2.82 13.23 8.96
CA SER A 62 3.26 13.72 10.28
C SER A 62 4.77 13.66 10.49
N GLY A 63 5.54 13.09 9.55
CA GLY A 63 6.98 12.87 9.67
C GLY A 63 7.38 11.79 10.68
N ARG A 64 6.41 10.99 11.16
CA ARG A 64 6.66 9.86 12.07
C ARG A 64 7.04 8.57 11.33
N MET A 65 6.81 8.52 10.02
CA MET A 65 7.25 7.45 9.14
C MET A 65 8.07 8.04 7.99
N THR A 66 9.10 7.30 7.59
CA THR A 66 9.96 7.65 6.46
C THR A 66 9.28 7.40 5.11
N ARG A 67 9.52 8.29 4.15
CA ARG A 67 9.12 8.11 2.74
C ARG A 67 10.11 7.24 1.96
N ASN A 68 11.24 6.86 2.57
CA ASN A 68 12.21 5.97 1.96
C ASN A 68 11.65 4.54 1.91
N TYR A 69 11.49 4.00 0.70
CA TYR A 69 11.00 2.64 0.50
C TYR A 69 11.81 1.57 1.22
N GLY A 70 13.13 1.75 1.40
CA GLY A 70 14.01 0.78 2.06
C GLY A 70 13.70 0.59 3.55
N ASP A 71 13.25 1.65 4.22
CA ASP A 71 13.05 1.68 5.67
C ASP A 71 11.57 1.55 6.05
N ILE A 72 10.64 1.79 5.12
CA ILE A 72 9.20 1.86 5.40
C ILE A 72 8.64 0.55 5.98
N ILE A 73 9.22 -0.60 5.63
CA ILE A 73 8.77 -1.92 6.10
C ILE A 73 8.86 -2.01 7.62
N ASP A 74 9.95 -1.51 8.21
CA ASP A 74 10.17 -1.57 9.66
C ASP A 74 9.25 -0.58 10.40
N TYR A 75 9.03 0.60 9.83
CA TYR A 75 8.06 1.55 10.38
C TYR A 75 6.62 1.00 10.30
N TYR A 76 6.24 0.38 9.18
CA TYR A 76 4.91 -0.18 9.00
C TYR A 76 4.63 -1.27 10.05
N ARG A 77 5.59 -2.18 10.28
CA ARG A 77 5.52 -3.20 11.32
C ARG A 77 5.40 -2.62 12.73
N THR A 78 6.13 -1.54 12.99
CA THR A 78 6.19 -0.91 14.32
C THR A 78 4.91 -0.14 14.65
N TYR A 79 4.37 0.60 13.69
CA TYR A 79 3.29 1.57 13.96
C TYR A 79 1.92 1.12 13.47
N ILE A 80 1.84 0.13 12.57
CA ILE A 80 0.60 -0.22 11.86
C ILE A 80 0.26 -1.70 12.08
N ALA A 81 0.97 -2.60 11.40
CA ALA A 81 0.75 -4.04 11.46
C ALA A 81 1.92 -4.81 10.81
N ASP A 82 2.09 -6.09 11.14
CA ASP A 82 3.01 -6.98 10.41
C ASP A 82 2.34 -7.68 9.20
N GLU A 83 1.12 -7.26 8.87
CA GLU A 83 0.38 -7.80 7.72
C GLU A 83 0.90 -7.17 6.42
N ARG A 84 1.57 -8.00 5.60
CA ARG A 84 2.04 -7.67 4.25
C ARG A 84 2.69 -6.28 4.11
N PRO A 85 3.69 -5.93 4.94
CA PRO A 85 4.29 -4.59 4.92
C PRO A 85 4.91 -4.21 3.57
N THR A 86 5.48 -5.18 2.85
CA THR A 86 6.04 -4.96 1.50
C THR A 86 4.95 -4.63 0.47
N THR A 87 3.78 -5.25 0.57
CA THR A 87 2.64 -4.99 -0.32
C THR A 87 2.08 -3.59 -0.04
N ALA A 88 1.90 -3.26 1.25
CA ALA A 88 1.48 -1.92 1.65
C ALA A 88 2.46 -0.84 1.15
N ALA A 89 3.77 -1.07 1.30
CA ALA A 89 4.80 -0.18 0.76
C ALA A 89 4.70 0.01 -0.76
N THR A 90 4.44 -1.07 -1.51
CA THR A 90 4.29 -1.03 -2.97
C THR A 90 3.09 -0.16 -3.37
N VAL A 91 1.95 -0.32 -2.68
CA VAL A 91 0.75 0.49 -2.93
C VAL A 91 1.00 1.96 -2.55
N LEU A 92 1.61 2.23 -1.39
CA LEU A 92 1.92 3.59 -0.97
C LEU A 92 2.89 4.29 -1.94
N LYS A 93 3.81 3.55 -2.56
CA LYS A 93 4.69 4.05 -3.63
C LYS A 93 3.91 4.38 -4.90
N ASP A 94 3.01 3.50 -5.34
CA ASP A 94 2.16 3.78 -6.51
C ASP A 94 1.24 4.99 -6.29
N LEU A 95 0.75 5.17 -5.06
CA LEU A 95 -0.02 6.34 -4.65
C LEU A 95 0.83 7.63 -4.50
N GLY A 96 2.17 7.53 -4.62
CA GLY A 96 3.08 8.68 -4.59
C GLY A 96 3.48 9.17 -3.20
N TYR A 97 3.26 8.38 -2.15
CA TYR A 97 3.64 8.73 -0.78
C TYR A 97 5.04 8.23 -0.37
N VAL A 98 5.64 7.38 -1.19
CA VAL A 98 6.91 6.70 -0.93
C VAL A 98 7.80 6.80 -2.16
N GLU A 99 9.07 7.07 -1.96
CA GLU A 99 10.09 7.28 -3.00
C GLU A 99 10.91 6.00 -3.27
#